data_AF-A0A3P3U136-F1
#
_entry.id   AF-A0A3P3U136-F1
#
_cell.length_a   1.000
_cell.length_b   1.000
_cell.length_c   1.000
_cell.angle_alpha   90.00
_cell.angle_beta   90.00
_cell.angle_gamma   90.00
#
_symmetry.space_group_name_H-M   'P 1'
#
loop_
_entity.id
_entity.type
_entity.pdbx_description
1 polymer ?
#
loop_
_entity_poly.entity_id
_entity_poly.type
_entity_poly.pdbx_seq_one_letter_code
_entity_poly.pdbx_strand_id
1 'polypeptide(L)'
;MRKAYDTILQSEVSAELAAQNGGFEPYRYECACCGEEVFVAAPFSNRMVAHFRHRSGNNDVECENYLGQYGAISTDSSSRRNNRERAEFYYDSTSKTFSLAVRFSESEIQSYEQKSVDFELRAQDLDTPLRVLKINSMNFSPDVPTLIPLNNFSFSYYSSNTLNGIKRKYDFLNRDNTPTFFKILGNDDDFKAKLVRSTVLFTNTNYFVAIQSQYSAPRGVQFPKGIEVGQTFRFETMNRKFLGIVLSIANKTPSIDCLLKSWGYQLEASETLTLLWPPAHLIDDASIIVSDCAFIFSSFELQAHGNINLHSDEIIKLSNGISKVMVKPKTKIFKKNAEIVIEKVAPPVNDYSVIAPSKSLVSTFTVPDDGIYYLFNHSGVSPLTNGQVVFLTPNSSIVRYKFNYPVGYIYPCLQKELTGEELLEDILVHYKRMEAFDSTRFSKLVLSKTTSKYIEKCKITGSINPVVMQFIEEGQL
;
A
#
# COMPACT_ATOMS: atom_id res chain seq x y z
N MET A 1 33.74 0.31 13.34
CA MET A 1 32.58 -0.62 13.34
C MET A 1 32.12 -1.01 11.92
N ARG A 2 31.82 -2.29 11.64
CA ARG A 2 31.34 -2.73 10.29
C ARG A 2 29.83 -2.80 10.12
N LYS A 3 29.08 -2.83 11.21
CA LYS A 3 27.62 -2.89 11.20
C LYS A 3 27.04 -1.88 12.18
N ALA A 4 25.82 -1.45 11.91
CA ALA A 4 25.05 -0.56 12.77
C ALA A 4 23.57 -0.96 12.69
N TYR A 5 22.77 -0.45 13.59
CA TYR A 5 21.33 -0.51 13.45
C TYR A 5 20.83 0.66 12.59
N ASP A 6 20.05 0.34 11.56
CA ASP A 6 19.33 1.32 10.76
C ASP A 6 17.99 1.63 11.44
N THR A 7 17.85 2.87 11.89
CA THR A 7 16.66 3.35 12.61
C THR A 7 15.44 3.56 11.71
N ILE A 8 15.62 3.68 10.39
CA ILE A 8 14.56 3.81 9.39
C ILE A 8 14.06 2.42 9.05
N LEU A 9 14.95 1.55 8.54
CA LEU A 9 14.63 0.17 8.16
C LEU A 9 14.35 -0.73 9.37
N GLN A 10 14.70 -0.29 10.58
CA GLN A 10 14.57 -1.05 11.81
C GLN A 10 15.28 -2.42 11.77
N SER A 11 16.43 -2.48 11.11
CA SER A 11 17.21 -3.71 10.91
C SER A 11 18.72 -3.42 11.01
N GLU A 12 19.53 -4.48 11.14
CA GLU A 12 20.98 -4.37 11.09
C GLU A 12 21.45 -4.11 9.65
N VAL A 13 22.37 -3.18 9.46
CA VAL A 13 22.93 -2.83 8.15
C VAL A 13 24.46 -2.84 8.20
N SER A 14 25.09 -3.32 7.12
CA SER A 14 26.53 -3.23 6.95
C SER A 14 26.95 -1.84 6.49
N ALA A 15 28.15 -1.40 6.85
CA ALA A 15 28.67 -0.10 6.45
C ALA A 15 28.79 0.03 4.92
N GLU A 16 29.02 -1.07 4.20
CA GLU A 16 29.05 -1.12 2.73
C GLU A 16 27.67 -0.86 2.13
N LEU A 17 26.64 -1.57 2.62
CA LEU A 17 25.26 -1.37 2.16
C LEU A 17 24.74 0.02 2.54
N ALA A 18 25.11 0.52 3.73
CA ALA A 18 24.81 1.87 4.18
C ALA A 18 25.55 2.94 3.37
N ALA A 19 26.75 2.68 2.84
CA ALA A 19 27.43 3.62 1.94
C ALA A 19 26.75 3.67 0.55
N GLN A 20 26.18 2.55 0.09
CA GLN A 20 25.55 2.45 -1.23
C GLN A 20 24.08 2.88 -1.26
N ASN A 21 23.33 2.56 -0.20
CA ASN A 21 21.89 2.81 -0.10
C ASN A 21 21.54 3.86 0.96
N GLY A 22 22.50 4.23 1.81
CA GLY A 22 22.31 5.29 2.78
C GLY A 22 22.17 6.63 2.10
N GLY A 23 21.12 7.37 2.48
CA GLY A 23 21.06 8.80 2.23
C GLY A 23 21.90 9.57 3.25
N PHE A 24 22.00 10.88 3.06
CA PHE A 24 22.57 11.82 4.05
C PHE A 24 21.58 12.15 5.16
N GLU A 25 20.84 11.15 5.64
CA GLU A 25 19.85 11.26 6.71
C GLU A 25 20.58 11.35 8.07
N PRO A 26 20.50 12.49 8.79
CA PRO A 26 21.03 12.59 10.14
C PRO A 26 20.34 11.60 11.08
N TYR A 27 21.03 11.09 12.09
CA TYR A 27 20.46 10.18 13.10
C TYR A 27 19.98 8.81 12.58
N ARG A 28 20.26 8.45 11.32
CA ARG A 28 19.81 7.17 10.75
C ARG A 28 20.45 5.95 11.41
N TYR A 29 21.71 6.02 11.81
CA TYR A 29 22.43 4.84 12.27
C TYR A 29 22.80 4.93 13.75
N GLU A 30 22.62 3.81 14.45
CA GLU A 30 22.97 3.65 15.86
C GLU A 30 23.98 2.51 16.05
N CYS A 31 24.92 2.69 16.96
CA CYS A 31 25.84 1.67 17.39
C CYS A 31 25.05 0.52 18.01
N ALA A 32 25.21 -0.68 17.45
CA ALA A 32 24.54 -1.87 17.94
C ALA A 32 24.94 -2.27 19.37
N CYS A 33 26.09 -1.81 19.87
CA CYS A 33 26.60 -2.12 21.20
C CYS A 33 26.07 -1.14 22.27
N CYS A 34 26.26 0.17 22.07
CA CYS A 34 25.95 1.19 23.08
C CYS A 34 24.71 2.05 22.77
N GLY A 35 24.12 1.91 21.57
CA GLY A 35 22.98 2.72 21.12
C GLY A 35 23.32 4.18 20.82
N GLU A 36 24.60 4.58 20.83
CA GLU A 36 24.99 5.93 20.41
C GLU A 36 24.87 6.11 18.89
N GLU A 37 24.59 7.33 18.44
CA GLU A 37 24.54 7.63 17.02
C GLU A 37 25.91 7.48 16.36
N VAL A 38 25.89 6.81 15.22
CA VAL A 38 27.05 6.62 14.37
C VAL A 38 26.79 7.18 12.98
N PHE A 39 27.86 7.49 12.26
CA PHE A 39 27.81 7.91 10.87
C PHE A 39 28.70 7.02 10.02
N VAL A 40 28.38 6.90 8.73
CA VAL A 40 29.20 6.17 7.76
C VAL A 40 30.44 7.02 7.44
N ALA A 41 31.60 6.53 7.80
CA ALA A 41 32.90 7.09 7.45
C ALA A 41 33.47 6.40 6.20
N ALA A 42 34.22 7.18 5.41
CA ALA A 42 34.89 6.72 4.19
C ALA A 42 33.99 6.00 3.14
N PRO A 43 32.77 6.48 2.86
CA PRO A 43 31.84 5.80 1.93
C PRO A 43 32.38 5.68 0.49
N PHE A 44 33.29 6.58 0.08
CA PHE A 44 33.86 6.63 -1.28
C PHE A 44 35.39 6.53 -1.29
N SER A 45 35.99 5.99 -0.23
CA SER A 45 37.45 5.90 -0.14
C SER A 45 37.97 4.68 -0.89
N ASN A 46 38.94 4.90 -1.79
CA ASN A 46 39.67 3.81 -2.45
C ASN A 46 40.77 3.21 -1.54
N ARG A 47 40.99 3.77 -0.35
CA ARG A 47 42.05 3.36 0.58
C ARG A 47 41.55 2.60 1.81
N MET A 48 40.26 2.71 2.12
CA MET A 48 39.69 2.19 3.35
C MET A 48 38.22 1.82 3.11
N VAL A 49 37.82 0.66 3.64
CA VAL A 49 36.43 0.21 3.56
C VAL A 49 35.54 1.12 4.40
N ALA A 50 34.31 1.34 3.91
CA ALA A 50 33.28 2.05 4.65
C ALA A 50 33.10 1.42 6.04
N HIS A 51 33.01 2.25 7.08
CA HIS A 51 32.81 1.82 8.45
C HIS A 51 32.03 2.86 9.23
N PHE A 52 31.36 2.45 10.29
CA PHE A 52 30.69 3.35 11.21
C PHE A 52 31.65 3.90 12.26
N ARG A 53 31.44 5.16 12.66
CA ARG A 53 32.09 5.84 13.80
C ARG A 53 31.07 6.60 14.64
N HIS A 54 31.31 6.69 15.94
CA HIS A 54 30.48 7.52 16.82
C HIS A 54 30.64 9.01 16.48
N ARG A 55 29.53 9.75 16.52
CA ARG A 55 29.57 11.21 16.37
C ARG A 55 30.20 11.94 17.55
N SER A 56 30.12 11.35 18.75
CA SER A 56 30.70 11.87 19.98
C SER A 56 32.24 11.82 19.97
N GLY A 57 32.85 11.11 19.02
CA GLY A 57 34.30 10.83 19.02
C GLY A 57 34.73 9.84 20.10
N ASN A 58 33.77 9.28 20.86
CA ASN A 58 34.02 8.28 21.87
C ASN A 58 34.27 6.93 21.17
N ASN A 59 35.53 6.69 20.81
CA ASN A 59 35.96 5.44 20.17
C ASN A 59 36.24 4.39 21.25
N ASP A 60 35.21 3.99 21.98
CA ASP A 60 35.33 2.90 22.93
C ASP A 60 35.81 1.63 22.19
N VAL A 61 36.86 1.01 22.70
CA VAL A 61 37.56 -0.12 22.06
C VAL A 61 36.61 -1.31 21.88
N GLU A 62 35.68 -1.50 22.83
CA GLU A 62 34.66 -2.55 22.74
C GLU A 62 33.67 -2.31 21.59
N CYS A 63 33.31 -1.05 21.33
CA CYS A 63 32.44 -0.70 20.23
C CYS A 63 33.15 -0.80 18.89
N GLU A 64 34.40 -0.34 18.78
CA GLU A 64 35.16 -0.40 17.52
C GLU A 64 35.49 -1.83 17.09
N ASN A 65 35.74 -2.72 18.06
CA ASN A 65 35.95 -4.16 17.85
C ASN A 65 34.65 -4.95 17.68
N TYR A 66 33.47 -4.31 17.80
CA TYR A 66 32.19 -4.98 17.60
C TYR A 66 32.02 -5.38 16.13
N LEU A 67 32.27 -6.66 15.85
CA LEU A 67 32.15 -7.27 14.53
C LEU A 67 30.73 -7.81 14.23
N GLY A 68 29.78 -7.62 15.16
CA GLY A 68 28.40 -8.11 15.06
C GLY A 68 28.32 -9.61 15.32
N GLN A 69 27.92 -10.00 16.53
CA GLN A 69 27.47 -11.37 16.76
C GLN A 69 26.08 -11.54 16.12
N TYR A 70 25.97 -12.49 15.17
CA TYR A 70 24.71 -12.84 14.52
C TYR A 70 23.67 -13.23 15.59
N GLY A 71 22.57 -12.48 15.70
CA GLY A 71 21.50 -12.73 16.68
C GLY A 71 21.66 -12.10 18.06
N ALA A 72 22.77 -11.39 18.36
CA ALA A 72 22.96 -10.72 19.66
C ALA A 72 22.31 -9.34 19.75
N ILE A 73 21.96 -8.73 18.62
CA ILE A 73 21.30 -7.43 18.58
C ILE A 73 19.80 -7.68 18.76
N SER A 74 19.31 -7.46 19.98
CA SER A 74 17.87 -7.50 20.22
C SER A 74 17.16 -6.51 19.31
N THR A 75 16.16 -7.00 18.57
CA THR A 75 15.20 -6.21 17.81
C THR A 75 14.25 -5.42 18.72
N ASP A 76 14.25 -5.72 20.03
CA ASP A 76 13.48 -4.95 20.99
C ASP A 76 14.14 -3.59 21.22
N SER A 77 13.41 -2.54 20.81
CA SER A 77 13.72 -1.15 21.11
C SER A 77 13.97 -0.91 22.60
N SER A 78 13.33 -1.70 23.47
CA SER A 78 13.42 -1.61 24.93
C SER A 78 14.81 -1.96 25.52
N SER A 79 15.63 -2.72 24.79
CA SER A 79 16.95 -3.17 25.27
C SER A 79 18.07 -2.16 25.03
N ARG A 80 17.80 -1.09 24.27
CA ARG A 80 18.85 -0.24 23.73
C ARG A 80 19.06 0.98 24.62
N ARG A 81 20.25 1.03 25.21
CA ARG A 81 20.66 1.96 26.30
C ARG A 81 20.67 3.45 25.95
N ASN A 82 20.13 3.88 24.82
CA ASN A 82 20.05 5.29 24.44
C ASN A 82 18.77 5.59 23.64
N ASN A 83 17.64 5.60 24.33
CA ASN A 83 16.33 6.03 23.85
C ASN A 83 16.39 7.51 23.41
N ARG A 84 16.59 7.75 22.12
CA ARG A 84 16.75 9.08 21.55
C ARG A 84 15.41 9.63 21.09
N GLU A 85 14.97 10.74 21.69
CA GLU A 85 13.89 11.59 21.20
C GLU A 85 14.12 11.93 19.71
N ARG A 86 13.30 11.34 18.83
CA ARG A 86 13.27 11.71 17.41
C ARG A 86 12.41 12.95 17.28
N ALA A 87 13.06 14.11 17.34
CA ALA A 87 12.46 15.38 17.01
C ALA A 87 12.47 15.58 15.48
N GLU A 88 11.41 16.14 14.89
CA GLU A 88 11.31 16.55 13.48
C GLU A 88 10.58 17.90 13.41
N PHE A 89 10.79 18.69 12.36
CA PHE A 89 10.13 19.99 12.22
C PHE A 89 9.12 19.96 11.08
N TYR A 90 7.98 20.58 11.32
CA TYR A 90 6.87 20.63 10.38
C TYR A 90 6.39 22.07 10.20
N TYR A 91 5.92 22.37 8.99
CA TYR A 91 5.11 23.53 8.66
C TYR A 91 3.70 23.07 8.32
N ASP A 92 2.70 23.80 8.78
CA ASP A 92 1.29 23.54 8.53
C ASP A 92 0.70 24.74 7.76
N SER A 93 0.19 24.50 6.54
CA SER A 93 -0.27 25.58 5.66
C SER A 93 -1.56 26.24 6.13
N THR A 94 -2.43 25.48 6.79
CA THR A 94 -3.75 25.94 7.27
C THR A 94 -3.58 26.91 8.44
N SER A 95 -2.78 26.53 9.44
CA SER A 95 -2.47 27.37 10.61
C SER A 95 -1.35 28.39 10.33
N LYS A 96 -0.54 28.16 9.29
CA LYS A 96 0.68 28.92 8.96
C LYS A 96 1.70 28.94 10.10
N THR A 97 1.77 27.86 10.87
CA THR A 97 2.68 27.73 12.01
C THR A 97 3.72 26.65 11.80
N PHE A 98 4.81 26.74 12.55
CA PHE A 98 5.81 25.68 12.63
C PHE A 98 5.65 24.89 13.92
N SER A 99 5.89 23.59 13.85
CA SER A 99 5.80 22.68 15.00
C SER A 99 7.00 21.74 15.07
N LEU A 100 7.38 21.38 16.29
CA LEU A 100 8.29 20.29 16.58
C LEU A 100 7.46 19.01 16.78
N ALA A 101 7.66 18.02 15.93
CA ALA A 101 7.14 16.67 16.14
C ALA A 101 8.11 15.87 17.01
N VAL A 102 7.62 15.22 18.06
CA VAL A 102 8.39 14.25 18.85
C VAL A 102 7.63 12.93 18.88
N ARG A 103 8.34 11.81 18.70
CA ARG A 103 7.77 10.46 18.72
C ARG A 103 8.43 9.62 19.81
N PHE A 104 7.61 8.90 20.56
CA PHE A 104 8.02 7.90 21.53
C PHE A 104 7.29 6.58 21.26
N SER A 105 7.96 5.45 21.44
CA SER A 105 7.36 4.12 21.41
C SER A 105 6.52 3.86 22.66
N GLU A 106 5.64 2.86 22.61
CA GLU A 106 4.83 2.46 23.76
C GLU A 106 5.69 2.15 25.00
N SER A 107 6.77 1.38 24.80
CA SER A 107 7.70 1.01 25.87
C SER A 107 8.42 2.22 26.50
N GLU A 108 8.74 3.23 25.68
CA GLU A 108 9.37 4.47 26.18
C GLU A 108 8.38 5.27 27.02
N ILE A 109 7.15 5.44 26.53
CA ILE A 109 6.10 6.16 27.24
C ILE A 109 5.88 5.51 28.62
N GLN A 110 5.72 4.19 28.70
CA GLN A 110 5.53 3.49 29.97
C GLN A 110 6.72 3.66 30.93
N SER A 111 7.96 3.53 30.43
CA SER A 111 9.18 3.66 31.24
C SER A 111 9.38 5.07 31.78
N TYR A 112 9.13 6.09 30.95
CA TYR A 112 9.24 7.49 31.35
C TYR A 112 8.10 7.92 32.28
N GLU A 113 6.90 7.40 32.07
CA GLU A 113 5.74 7.64 32.92
C GLU A 113 5.96 7.13 34.35
N GLN A 114 6.49 5.91 34.51
CA GLN A 114 6.87 5.37 35.82
C GLN A 114 7.89 6.23 36.57
N LYS A 115 8.80 6.86 35.83
CA LYS A 115 9.86 7.72 36.38
C LYS A 115 9.45 9.19 36.47
N SER A 116 8.20 9.53 36.12
CA SER A 116 7.68 10.91 36.10
C SER A 116 8.57 11.87 35.31
N VAL A 117 9.02 11.44 34.13
CA VAL A 117 9.98 12.18 33.31
C VAL A 117 9.25 13.19 32.43
N ASP A 118 9.73 14.43 32.48
CA ASP A 118 9.31 15.52 31.60
C ASP A 118 10.22 15.66 30.37
N PHE A 119 9.60 15.94 29.23
CA PHE A 119 10.22 16.46 28.02
C PHE A 119 10.32 17.99 28.10
N GLU A 120 11.47 18.53 27.73
CA GLU A 120 11.76 19.96 27.73
C GLU A 120 12.22 20.43 26.35
N LEU A 121 11.67 21.57 25.92
CA LEU A 121 12.08 22.27 24.70
C LEU A 121 12.62 23.66 25.05
N ARG A 122 13.83 24.00 24.59
CA ARG A 122 14.50 25.29 24.85
C ARG A 122 14.91 25.98 23.55
N ALA A 123 14.92 27.32 23.54
CA ALA A 123 15.46 28.10 22.42
C ALA A 123 17.00 28.09 22.38
N GLN A 124 17.61 28.12 23.57
CA GLN A 124 19.06 28.01 23.76
C GLN A 124 19.38 27.02 24.87
N ASP A 125 20.61 26.52 24.90
CA ASP A 125 21.06 25.51 25.86
C ASP A 125 20.81 25.93 27.33
N LEU A 126 21.13 27.18 27.66
CA LEU A 126 21.04 27.72 29.02
C LEU A 126 19.68 28.38 29.34
N ASP A 127 18.79 28.53 28.36
CA ASP A 127 17.49 29.18 28.57
C ASP A 127 16.54 28.28 29.35
N THR A 128 15.60 28.87 30.09
CA THR A 128 14.46 28.13 30.66
C THR A 128 13.66 27.42 29.56
N PRO A 129 13.10 26.22 29.81
CA PRO A 129 12.25 25.54 28.83
C PRO A 129 11.10 26.43 28.37
N LEU A 130 10.98 26.60 27.06
CA LEU A 130 9.84 27.21 26.39
C LEU A 130 8.58 26.36 26.61
N ARG A 131 8.77 25.04 26.66
CA ARG A 131 7.71 24.06 26.83
C ARG A 131 8.22 22.90 27.68
N VAL A 132 7.37 22.46 28.60
CA VAL A 132 7.56 21.24 29.39
C VAL A 132 6.32 20.38 29.25
N LEU A 133 6.48 19.10 28.94
CA LEU A 133 5.39 18.13 28.80
C LEU A 133 5.77 16.84 29.50
N LYS A 134 4.86 16.27 30.30
CA LYS A 134 5.05 14.93 30.88
C LYS A 134 5.08 13.88 29.79
N ILE A 135 6.09 13.04 29.75
CA ILE A 135 6.14 11.90 28.82
C ILE A 135 5.27 10.78 29.40
N ASN A 136 4.00 10.76 28.98
CA ASN A 136 3.00 9.80 29.43
C ASN A 136 1.94 9.56 28.35
N SER A 137 1.10 8.56 28.58
CA SER A 137 0.01 8.17 27.67
C SER A 137 -1.08 9.24 27.46
N MET A 138 -1.12 10.29 28.29
CA MET A 138 -2.05 11.41 28.08
C MET A 138 -1.55 12.44 27.06
N ASN A 139 -0.24 12.68 27.01
CA ASN A 139 0.34 13.70 26.13
C ASN A 139 0.92 13.11 24.84
N PHE A 140 1.30 11.83 24.84
CA PHE A 140 1.94 11.18 23.72
C PHE A 140 1.25 9.87 23.39
N SER A 141 0.93 9.69 22.10
CA SER A 141 0.46 8.42 21.56
C SER A 141 1.66 7.58 21.09
N PRO A 142 1.69 6.27 21.37
CA PRO A 142 2.76 5.38 20.91
C PRO A 142 2.99 5.45 19.41
N ASP A 143 4.25 5.65 19.01
CA ASP A 143 4.74 5.67 17.63
C ASP A 143 4.11 6.74 16.71
N VAL A 144 3.28 7.62 17.26
CA VAL A 144 2.67 8.75 16.54
C VAL A 144 3.41 10.06 16.89
N PRO A 145 3.78 10.88 15.89
CA PRO A 145 4.44 12.15 16.16
C PRO A 145 3.47 13.14 16.84
N THR A 146 3.85 13.58 18.04
CA THR A 146 3.13 14.63 18.77
C THR A 146 3.65 15.99 18.35
N LEU A 147 2.78 16.84 17.79
CA LEU A 147 3.13 18.17 17.29
C LEU A 147 3.08 19.21 18.40
N ILE A 148 4.22 19.83 18.68
CA ILE A 148 4.39 20.90 19.66
C ILE A 148 4.61 22.22 18.90
N PRO A 149 3.63 23.16 18.91
CA PRO A 149 3.76 24.43 18.20
C PRO A 149 4.94 25.27 18.72
N LEU A 150 5.70 25.85 17.79
CA LEU A 150 6.80 26.74 18.08
C LEU A 150 6.28 28.18 18.16
N ASN A 151 6.32 28.76 19.36
CA ASN A 151 5.85 30.13 19.59
C ASN A 151 6.99 31.16 19.67
N ASN A 152 8.20 30.71 20.05
CA ASN A 152 9.36 31.56 20.25
C ASN A 152 10.40 31.25 19.19
N PHE A 153 10.80 32.23 18.39
CA PHE A 153 11.72 32.02 17.28
C PHE A 153 13.14 31.70 17.77
N SER A 154 13.69 30.59 17.26
CA SER A 154 15.13 30.30 17.28
C SER A 154 15.55 29.64 15.97
N PHE A 155 16.80 29.83 15.57
CA PHE A 155 17.39 29.10 14.42
C PHE A 155 17.66 27.63 14.74
N SER A 156 17.76 27.29 16.02
CA SER A 156 17.97 25.93 16.51
C SER A 156 17.29 25.76 17.86
N TYR A 157 16.74 24.60 18.15
CA TYR A 157 16.14 24.29 19.44
C TYR A 157 16.90 23.20 20.16
N TYR A 158 16.77 23.16 21.48
CA TYR A 158 17.36 22.12 22.31
C TYR A 158 16.26 21.28 22.91
N SER A 159 16.27 19.98 22.65
CA SER A 159 15.38 19.03 23.35
C SER A 159 16.15 18.24 24.39
N SER A 160 15.49 17.94 25.49
CA SER A 160 16.01 17.09 26.56
C SER A 160 14.87 16.45 27.32
N ASN A 161 15.18 15.40 28.07
CA ASN A 161 14.33 14.93 29.14
C ASN A 161 15.03 15.09 30.49
N THR A 162 14.20 15.14 31.53
CA THR A 162 14.64 15.27 32.92
C THR A 162 15.33 14.03 33.47
N LEU A 163 15.29 12.89 32.77
CA LEU A 163 15.95 11.66 33.22
C LEU A 163 17.47 11.73 33.07
N ASN A 164 17.96 12.17 31.91
CA ASN A 164 19.40 12.24 31.62
C ASN A 164 19.93 13.68 31.53
N GLY A 165 19.04 14.68 31.36
CA GLY A 165 19.41 16.08 31.23
C GLY A 165 20.28 16.39 30.00
N ILE A 166 20.43 15.45 29.07
CA ILE A 166 21.27 15.61 27.88
C ILE A 166 20.51 16.47 26.88
N LYS A 167 20.99 17.69 26.69
CA LYS A 167 20.40 18.64 25.75
C LYS A 167 20.95 18.42 24.36
N ARG A 168 20.05 18.26 23.40
CA ARG A 168 20.39 18.01 22.00
C ARG A 168 19.94 19.15 21.13
N LYS A 169 20.88 19.70 20.39
CA LYS A 169 20.63 20.76 19.43
C LYS A 169 20.02 20.19 18.15
N TYR A 170 18.89 20.75 17.73
CA TYR A 170 18.27 20.50 16.43
C TYR A 170 18.24 21.81 15.65
N ASP A 171 18.94 21.84 14.53
CA ASP A 171 18.89 22.96 13.60
C ASP A 171 17.52 23.00 12.91
N PHE A 172 16.95 24.20 12.79
CA PHE A 172 15.59 24.41 12.30
C PHE A 172 15.55 25.25 11.01
N LEU A 173 16.09 26.46 11.04
CA LEU A 173 16.10 27.37 9.89
C LEU A 173 17.51 27.83 9.57
N ASN A 174 17.78 27.99 8.27
CA ASN A 174 19.01 28.58 7.79
C ASN A 174 19.09 30.08 8.14
N ARG A 175 20.31 30.58 8.31
CA ARG A 175 20.58 31.98 8.64
C ARG A 175 20.64 32.84 7.37
N ASP A 176 20.63 34.17 7.57
CA ASP A 176 21.01 35.16 6.57
C ASP A 176 20.21 35.13 5.26
N ASN A 177 18.89 34.96 5.35
CA ASN A 177 17.98 34.93 4.20
C ASN A 177 18.26 33.76 3.23
N THR A 178 18.94 32.72 3.70
CA THR A 178 19.12 31.46 2.97
C THR A 178 17.81 30.65 3.02
N PRO A 179 17.32 30.12 1.90
CA PRO A 179 16.10 29.34 1.89
C PRO A 179 16.23 28.05 2.71
N THR A 180 15.17 27.69 3.44
CA THR A 180 15.06 26.42 4.14
C THR A 180 13.95 25.59 3.49
N PHE A 181 14.27 24.35 3.12
CA PHE A 181 13.37 23.46 2.39
C PHE A 181 12.60 22.53 3.32
N PHE A 182 11.31 22.40 3.08
CA PHE A 182 10.42 21.44 3.70
C PHE A 182 9.78 20.61 2.59
N LYS A 183 9.84 19.28 2.67
CA LYS A 183 9.16 18.36 1.75
C LYS A 183 7.67 18.36 2.07
N ILE A 184 6.84 18.67 1.09
CA ILE A 184 5.38 18.62 1.22
C ILE A 184 4.93 17.16 1.34
N LEU A 185 4.00 16.91 2.26
CA LEU A 185 3.35 15.64 2.51
C LEU A 185 1.92 15.70 1.98
N GLY A 186 1.51 14.69 1.22
CA GLY A 186 0.20 14.64 0.57
C GLY A 186 0.12 15.48 -0.71
N ASN A 187 -1.07 15.45 -1.34
CA ASN A 187 -1.36 16.13 -2.60
C ASN A 187 -2.47 17.20 -2.48
N ASP A 188 -2.94 17.48 -1.26
CA ASP A 188 -4.02 18.42 -1.01
C ASP A 188 -3.53 19.88 -0.99
N ASP A 189 -4.43 20.82 -1.27
CA ASP A 189 -4.14 22.27 -1.20
C ASP A 189 -3.80 22.73 0.22
N ASP A 190 -4.40 22.10 1.23
CA ASP A 190 -3.99 22.18 2.63
C ASP A 190 -2.94 21.12 2.91
N PHE A 191 -1.69 21.55 3.07
CA PHE A 191 -0.55 20.67 3.19
C PHE A 191 0.22 20.84 4.50
N LYS A 192 0.85 19.73 4.90
CA LYS A 192 1.91 19.74 5.90
C LYS A 192 3.23 19.51 5.21
N ALA A 193 4.27 20.22 5.61
CA ALA A 193 5.60 20.07 5.04
C ALA A 193 6.63 19.75 6.12
N LYS A 194 7.41 18.69 5.92
CA LYS A 194 8.45 18.21 6.85
C LYS A 194 9.81 18.81 6.48
N LEU A 195 10.56 19.33 7.44
CA LEU A 195 11.88 19.90 7.21
C LEU A 195 12.83 18.90 6.54
N VAL A 196 13.46 19.32 5.44
CA VAL A 196 14.56 18.58 4.81
C VAL A 196 15.84 18.84 5.61
N ARG A 197 16.24 17.86 6.42
CA ARG A 197 17.44 17.95 7.26
C ARG A 197 18.73 17.65 6.53
N SER A 198 18.66 16.86 5.47
CA SER A 198 19.81 16.58 4.63
C SER A 198 20.11 17.80 3.75
N THR A 199 21.32 17.85 3.20
CA THR A 199 21.68 18.82 2.16
C THR A 199 21.22 18.34 0.77
N VAL A 200 20.36 17.33 0.67
CA VAL A 200 19.97 16.72 -0.61
C VAL A 200 18.50 16.95 -0.88
N LEU A 201 18.22 17.52 -2.05
CA LEU A 201 16.89 17.69 -2.62
C LEU A 201 16.73 16.72 -3.79
N PHE A 202 15.50 16.31 -4.05
CA PHE A 202 15.14 15.40 -5.12
C PHE A 202 14.24 16.05 -6.16
N THR A 203 14.43 15.68 -7.43
CA THR A 203 13.55 16.09 -8.53
C THR A 203 12.13 15.53 -8.37
N ASN A 204 11.15 16.10 -9.09
CA ASN A 204 9.74 15.66 -9.08
C ASN A 204 9.14 15.56 -7.66
N THR A 205 9.65 16.36 -6.73
CA THR A 205 9.17 16.44 -5.34
C THR A 205 8.70 17.86 -5.09
N ASN A 206 7.56 18.00 -4.41
CA ASN A 206 7.02 19.29 -4.01
C ASN A 206 7.68 19.75 -2.70
N TYR A 207 8.17 20.98 -2.71
CA TYR A 207 8.78 21.61 -1.55
C TYR A 207 8.05 22.89 -1.17
N PHE A 208 7.90 23.08 0.13
CA PHE A 208 7.65 24.37 0.73
C PHE A 208 8.99 24.97 1.15
N VAL A 209 9.27 26.18 0.69
CA VAL A 209 10.51 26.89 0.96
C VAL A 209 10.18 28.09 1.84
N ALA A 210 10.78 28.11 3.03
CA ALA A 210 10.67 29.21 3.97
C ALA A 210 11.92 30.08 3.90
N ILE A 211 11.73 31.38 3.68
CA ILE A 211 12.80 32.37 3.73
C ILE A 211 12.45 33.36 4.84
N GLN A 212 13.40 33.53 5.77
CA GLN A 212 13.30 34.47 6.88
C GLN A 212 14.24 35.65 6.65
N SER A 213 13.77 36.86 6.92
CA SER A 213 14.59 38.07 6.91
C SER A 213 14.36 38.87 8.19
N GLN A 214 15.44 39.34 8.80
CA GLN A 214 15.42 40.00 10.10
C GLN A 214 14.92 41.47 10.03
N TYR A 215 15.11 42.15 8.89
CA TYR A 215 14.94 43.61 8.80
C TYR A 215 14.01 44.11 7.66
N SER A 216 13.58 43.24 6.73
CA SER A 216 12.67 43.62 5.62
C SER A 216 11.98 42.38 5.02
N ALA A 217 10.93 42.55 4.21
CA ALA A 217 10.34 41.43 3.49
C ALA A 217 11.43 40.75 2.62
N PRO A 218 11.60 39.41 2.69
CA PRO A 218 12.57 38.71 1.86
C PRO A 218 12.39 39.10 0.39
N ARG A 219 13.49 39.43 -0.30
CA ARG A 219 13.43 39.69 -1.75
C ARG A 219 13.01 38.40 -2.44
N GLY A 220 12.09 38.51 -3.40
CA GLY A 220 11.70 37.36 -4.22
C GLY A 220 12.93 36.78 -4.91
N VAL A 221 13.04 35.45 -4.88
CA VAL A 221 14.11 34.73 -5.57
C VAL A 221 13.67 34.53 -7.02
N GLN A 222 14.52 34.93 -7.97
CA GLN A 222 14.31 34.54 -9.36
C GLN A 222 14.79 33.12 -9.56
N PHE A 223 13.87 32.22 -9.93
CA PHE A 223 14.21 30.84 -10.19
C PHE A 223 14.57 30.62 -11.66
N PRO A 224 15.62 29.85 -11.97
CA PRO A 224 15.95 29.44 -13.32
C PRO A 224 14.84 28.57 -13.94
N LYS A 225 14.82 28.49 -15.28
CA LYS A 225 13.92 27.58 -16.02
C LYS A 225 14.15 26.13 -15.55
N GLY A 226 13.06 25.43 -15.23
CA GLY A 226 13.07 24.05 -14.72
C GLY A 226 12.68 23.92 -13.24
N ILE A 227 12.58 25.04 -12.52
CA ILE A 227 11.90 25.12 -11.22
C ILE A 227 10.51 25.69 -11.47
N GLU A 228 9.49 24.90 -11.13
CA GLU A 228 8.10 25.30 -11.27
C GLU A 228 7.62 25.86 -9.95
N VAL A 229 7.26 27.14 -9.94
CA VAL A 229 6.73 27.81 -8.76
C VAL A 229 5.21 27.76 -8.83
N GLY A 230 4.59 27.07 -7.88
CA GLY A 230 3.14 27.00 -7.77
C GLY A 230 2.57 28.22 -7.05
N GLN A 231 3.02 28.47 -5.81
CA GLN A 231 2.49 29.52 -4.96
C GLN A 231 3.61 30.32 -4.29
N THR A 232 3.38 31.62 -4.08
CA THR A 232 4.24 32.47 -3.26
C THR A 232 3.38 33.33 -2.35
N PHE A 233 3.66 33.33 -1.06
CA PHE A 233 2.87 34.07 -0.07
C PHE A 233 3.73 34.54 1.10
N ARG A 234 3.24 35.56 1.81
CA ARG A 234 3.85 36.04 3.05
C ARG A 234 3.04 35.56 4.24
N PHE A 235 3.71 35.22 5.33
CA PHE A 235 3.07 34.82 6.57
C PHE A 235 3.90 35.27 7.77
N GLU A 236 3.27 35.31 8.93
CA GLU A 236 3.89 35.72 10.18
C GLU A 236 3.66 34.64 11.23
N THR A 237 4.73 34.23 11.90
CA THR A 237 4.69 33.24 12.97
C THR A 237 5.92 33.43 13.86
N MET A 238 5.85 33.00 15.12
CA MET A 238 6.91 33.23 16.12
C MET A 238 7.38 34.71 16.21
N ASN A 239 6.48 35.67 15.98
CA ASN A 239 6.76 37.11 15.87
C ASN A 239 7.82 37.46 14.80
N ARG A 240 7.88 36.69 13.72
CA ARG A 240 8.77 36.89 12.56
C ARG A 240 7.97 36.83 11.27
N LYS A 241 8.41 37.61 10.28
CA LYS A 241 7.84 37.62 8.93
C LYS A 241 8.63 36.68 8.01
N PHE A 242 7.89 35.90 7.23
CA PHE A 242 8.43 34.91 6.31
C PHE A 242 7.90 35.11 4.90
N LEU A 243 8.68 34.67 3.93
CA LEU A 243 8.24 34.42 2.56
C LEU A 243 8.19 32.90 2.37
N GLY A 244 6.99 32.40 2.08
CA GLY A 244 6.72 31.01 1.72
C GLY A 244 6.62 30.85 0.21
N ILE A 245 7.29 29.85 -0.34
CA ILE A 245 7.26 29.53 -1.77
C ILE A 245 7.01 28.03 -1.91
N VAL A 246 5.96 27.64 -2.62
CA VAL A 246 5.72 26.25 -3.01
C VAL A 246 6.28 26.05 -4.40
N LEU A 247 7.23 25.11 -4.53
CA LEU A 247 7.90 24.83 -5.79
C LEU A 247 8.18 23.34 -5.98
N SER A 248 8.37 22.95 -7.23
CA SER A 248 8.89 21.64 -7.62
C SER A 248 10.08 21.83 -8.55
N ILE A 249 10.95 20.82 -8.61
CA ILE A 249 12.13 20.83 -9.46
C ILE A 249 12.00 19.69 -10.45
N ALA A 250 11.65 20.00 -11.70
CA ALA A 250 11.38 18.96 -12.70
C ALA A 250 12.66 18.25 -13.15
N ASN A 251 13.69 19.02 -13.49
CA ASN A 251 14.92 18.51 -14.09
C ASN A 251 16.17 19.12 -13.45
N LYS A 252 17.23 18.32 -13.38
CA LYS A 252 18.56 18.78 -12.95
C LYS A 252 19.26 19.49 -14.10
N THR A 253 19.54 20.78 -13.93
CA THR A 253 20.32 21.59 -14.88
C THR A 253 21.52 22.24 -14.17
N PRO A 254 22.60 22.60 -14.88
CA PRO A 254 23.78 23.23 -14.27
C PRO A 254 23.46 24.53 -13.52
N SER A 255 22.48 25.31 -14.00
CA SER A 255 22.05 26.56 -13.35
C SER A 255 21.30 26.29 -12.04
N ILE A 256 20.41 25.29 -12.01
CA ILE A 256 19.72 24.85 -10.80
C ILE A 256 20.72 24.32 -9.78
N ASP A 257 21.66 23.47 -10.23
CA ASP A 257 22.71 22.92 -9.36
C ASP A 257 23.58 24.02 -8.73
N CYS A 258 23.97 25.03 -9.51
CA CYS A 258 24.75 26.16 -9.00
C CYS A 258 23.97 26.97 -7.95
N LEU A 259 22.68 27.25 -8.22
CA LEU A 259 21.81 27.96 -7.30
C LEU A 259 21.63 27.21 -5.99
N LEU A 260 21.27 25.92 -6.05
CA LEU A 260 21.07 25.09 -4.85
C LEU A 260 22.37 24.94 -4.05
N LYS A 261 23.52 24.77 -4.73
CA LYS A 261 24.83 24.72 -4.05
C LYS A 261 25.13 26.03 -3.31
N SER A 262 24.75 27.18 -3.86
CA SER A 262 24.91 28.47 -3.18
C SER A 262 24.09 28.57 -1.88
N TRP A 263 23.01 27.77 -1.76
CA TRP A 263 22.20 27.63 -0.55
C TRP A 263 22.60 26.44 0.32
N GLY A 264 23.67 25.71 -0.04
CA GLY A 264 24.13 24.54 0.70
C GLY A 264 23.41 23.23 0.35
N TYR A 265 22.63 23.19 -0.72
CA TYR A 265 21.90 22.01 -1.18
C TYR A 265 22.49 21.38 -2.44
N GLN A 266 22.25 20.08 -2.61
CA GLN A 266 22.58 19.29 -3.80
C GLN A 266 21.30 18.67 -4.35
N LEU A 267 21.19 18.59 -5.68
CA LEU A 267 20.03 17.99 -6.34
C LEU A 267 20.36 16.60 -6.87
N GLU A 268 19.51 15.64 -6.52
CA GLU A 268 19.54 14.27 -7.01
C GLU A 268 18.26 13.91 -7.77
N ALA A 269 18.36 12.94 -8.67
CA ALA A 269 17.19 12.37 -9.33
C ALA A 269 16.37 11.57 -8.31
N SER A 270 15.05 11.77 -8.33
CA SER A 270 14.12 10.98 -7.53
C SER A 270 14.08 9.53 -7.98
N GLU A 271 13.91 8.66 -7.00
CA GLU A 271 13.53 7.27 -7.19
C GLU A 271 12.01 7.13 -7.07
N THR A 272 11.48 6.09 -7.71
CA THR A 272 10.07 5.71 -7.66
C THR A 272 9.95 4.37 -6.96
N LEU A 273 8.98 4.26 -6.06
CA LEU A 273 8.62 3.04 -5.35
C LEU A 273 7.09 2.97 -5.25
N THR A 274 6.51 1.85 -5.64
CA THR A 274 5.05 1.70 -5.71
C THR A 274 4.64 0.28 -5.38
N LEU A 275 3.66 0.14 -4.48
CA LEU A 275 3.00 -1.13 -4.22
C LEU A 275 2.01 -1.41 -5.36
N LEU A 276 2.23 -2.50 -6.10
CA LEU A 276 1.37 -2.90 -7.23
C LEU A 276 0.24 -3.83 -6.79
N TRP A 277 0.53 -4.74 -5.85
CA TRP A 277 -0.42 -5.74 -5.34
C TRP A 277 0.07 -6.28 -3.99
N PRO A 278 -0.80 -6.66 -3.05
CA PRO A 278 -2.25 -6.59 -3.11
C PRO A 278 -2.76 -5.14 -2.99
N PRO A 279 -4.05 -4.90 -3.29
CA PRO A 279 -4.70 -3.67 -2.87
C PRO A 279 -4.46 -3.44 -1.38
N ALA A 280 -4.08 -2.22 -1.03
CA ALA A 280 -3.75 -1.84 0.35
C ALA A 280 -4.61 -0.66 0.78
N HIS A 281 -4.92 -0.63 2.07
CA HIS A 281 -5.46 0.57 2.72
C HIS A 281 -4.29 1.38 3.27
N LEU A 282 -4.33 2.70 3.12
CA LEU A 282 -3.29 3.58 3.64
C LEU A 282 -3.77 4.14 4.99
N ILE A 283 -3.06 3.79 6.06
CA ILE A 283 -3.31 4.29 7.43
C ILE A 283 -1.99 4.85 7.94
N ASP A 284 -1.94 6.12 8.33
CA ASP A 284 -0.75 6.79 8.87
C ASP A 284 0.52 6.55 8.03
N ASP A 285 0.42 6.71 6.71
CA ASP A 285 1.48 6.47 5.71
C ASP A 285 1.99 5.01 5.60
N ALA A 286 1.34 4.07 6.28
CA ALA A 286 1.58 2.63 6.13
C ALA A 286 0.54 1.97 5.21
N SER A 287 1.03 1.13 4.29
CA SER A 287 0.20 0.27 3.45
C SER A 287 -0.18 -0.99 4.21
N ILE A 288 -1.46 -1.08 4.58
CA ILE A 288 -2.02 -2.22 5.30
C ILE A 288 -2.44 -3.30 4.32
N ILE A 289 -1.89 -4.51 4.49
CA ILE A 289 -2.22 -5.66 3.65
C ILE A 289 -2.46 -6.94 4.47
N VAL A 290 -3.24 -7.85 3.89
CA VAL A 290 -3.55 -9.16 4.49
C VAL A 290 -2.70 -10.28 3.88
N SER A 291 -2.20 -10.08 2.65
CA SER A 291 -1.41 -11.07 1.91
C SER A 291 -0.04 -11.34 2.55
N ASP A 292 0.44 -12.57 2.42
CA ASP A 292 1.80 -12.97 2.80
C ASP A 292 2.89 -12.42 1.86
N CYS A 293 2.49 -11.92 0.69
CA CYS A 293 3.41 -11.38 -0.30
C CYS A 293 2.88 -10.10 -0.96
N ALA A 294 3.80 -9.24 -1.38
CA ALA A 294 3.53 -8.00 -2.09
C ALA A 294 4.38 -7.92 -3.36
N PHE A 295 3.82 -7.34 -4.42
CA PHE A 295 4.50 -7.01 -5.66
C PHE A 295 4.77 -5.52 -5.68
N ILE A 296 6.02 -5.15 -5.91
CA ILE A 296 6.50 -3.79 -5.75
C ILE A 296 7.25 -3.40 -7.01
N PHE A 297 6.91 -2.23 -7.54
CA PHE A 297 7.70 -1.55 -8.55
C PHE A 297 8.72 -0.63 -7.87
N SER A 298 9.98 -0.72 -8.26
CA SER A 298 11.05 0.17 -7.82
C SER A 298 11.94 0.56 -9.00
N SER A 299 12.34 1.84 -9.06
CA SER A 299 13.36 2.32 -10.04
C SER A 299 14.78 1.85 -9.70
N PHE A 300 14.96 1.26 -8.53
CA PHE A 300 16.22 0.73 -8.02
C PHE A 300 16.09 -0.75 -7.68
N GLU A 301 17.23 -1.42 -7.58
CA GLU A 301 17.29 -2.81 -7.12
C GLU A 301 17.06 -2.91 -5.61
N LEU A 302 16.14 -3.79 -5.20
CA LEU A 302 15.92 -4.12 -3.80
C LEU A 302 17.09 -4.96 -3.28
N GLN A 303 17.75 -4.46 -2.24
CA GLN A 303 18.92 -5.09 -1.63
C GLN A 303 18.60 -5.41 -0.17
N ALA A 304 18.60 -6.71 0.14
CA ALA A 304 18.37 -7.24 1.48
C ALA A 304 19.24 -6.51 2.53
N HIS A 305 18.60 -6.02 3.59
CA HIS A 305 19.21 -5.23 4.68
C HIS A 305 19.92 -3.94 4.23
N GLY A 306 19.83 -3.56 2.95
CA GLY A 306 20.42 -2.32 2.43
C GLY A 306 19.38 -1.23 2.22
N ASN A 307 18.32 -1.55 1.48
CA ASN A 307 17.19 -0.65 1.24
C ASN A 307 15.83 -1.29 1.55
N ILE A 308 15.82 -2.52 2.04
CA ILE A 308 14.64 -3.25 2.51
C ILE A 308 15.02 -4.09 3.72
N ASN A 309 14.16 -4.15 4.74
CA ASN A 309 14.41 -4.90 5.98
C ASN A 309 14.12 -6.41 5.89
N LEU A 310 14.36 -7.02 4.72
CA LEU A 310 14.15 -8.43 4.43
C LEU A 310 15.45 -9.13 4.09
N HIS A 311 15.47 -10.46 4.21
CA HIS A 311 16.55 -11.31 3.73
C HIS A 311 16.46 -11.55 2.22
N SER A 312 17.55 -12.01 1.62
CA SER A 312 17.65 -12.21 0.17
C SER A 312 16.72 -13.27 -0.38
N ASP A 313 16.43 -14.31 0.41
CA ASP A 313 15.48 -15.38 0.08
C ASP A 313 14.01 -14.90 0.08
N GLU A 314 13.75 -13.78 0.73
CA GLU A 314 12.42 -13.16 0.85
C GLU A 314 12.13 -12.18 -0.29
N ILE A 315 13.07 -11.99 -1.22
CA ILE A 315 12.99 -11.04 -2.34
C ILE A 315 13.18 -11.81 -3.65
N ILE A 316 12.14 -11.85 -4.48
CA ILE A 316 12.16 -12.51 -5.78
C ILE A 316 12.00 -11.45 -6.87
N LYS A 317 13.06 -11.23 -7.65
CA LYS A 317 13.02 -10.35 -8.82
C LYS A 317 12.29 -11.03 -9.96
N LEU A 318 11.24 -10.40 -10.48
CA LEU A 318 10.40 -10.98 -11.54
C LEU A 318 10.71 -10.37 -12.91
N SER A 319 10.83 -9.05 -12.97
CA SER A 319 11.10 -8.31 -14.21
C SER A 319 11.78 -6.98 -13.90
N ASN A 320 12.02 -6.16 -14.93
CA ASN A 320 12.64 -4.84 -14.77
C ASN A 320 11.81 -3.94 -13.85
N GLY A 321 12.34 -3.70 -12.66
CA GLY A 321 11.72 -2.88 -11.62
C GLY A 321 10.65 -3.59 -10.79
N ILE A 322 10.22 -4.81 -11.12
CA ILE A 322 9.17 -5.52 -10.36
C ILE A 322 9.78 -6.65 -9.53
N SER A 323 9.56 -6.58 -8.22
CA SER A 323 9.97 -7.61 -7.26
C SER A 323 8.77 -8.09 -6.45
N LYS A 324 8.70 -9.41 -6.20
CA LYS A 324 7.83 -10.01 -5.20
C LYS A 324 8.60 -10.08 -3.88
N VAL A 325 8.00 -9.57 -2.81
CA VAL A 325 8.58 -9.60 -1.46
C VAL A 325 7.66 -10.35 -0.51
N MET A 326 8.25 -11.10 0.42
CA MET A 326 7.51 -11.69 1.54
C MET A 326 7.22 -10.62 2.59
N VAL A 327 5.99 -10.59 3.09
CA VAL A 327 5.50 -9.53 3.97
C VAL A 327 5.58 -10.02 5.42
N LYS A 328 6.40 -9.34 6.21
CA LYS A 328 6.51 -9.51 7.66
C LYS A 328 5.51 -8.61 8.38
N PRO A 329 5.32 -8.70 9.71
CA PRO A 329 4.44 -7.79 10.44
C PRO A 329 4.68 -6.32 10.09
N LYS A 330 5.94 -5.94 9.87
CA LYS A 330 6.34 -4.61 9.40
C LYS A 330 7.50 -4.70 8.41
N THR A 331 7.19 -4.65 7.12
CA THR A 331 8.18 -4.57 6.03
C THR A 331 8.42 -3.10 5.66
N LYS A 332 9.68 -2.68 5.59
CA LYS A 332 10.07 -1.31 5.26
C LYS A 332 11.03 -1.29 4.09
N ILE A 333 10.76 -0.39 3.15
CA ILE A 333 11.61 -0.15 1.99
C ILE A 333 11.92 1.33 1.94
N PHE A 334 13.20 1.66 1.83
CA PHE A 334 13.68 3.04 1.82
C PHE A 334 14.90 3.19 0.91
N LYS A 335 14.80 4.10 -0.06
CA LYS A 335 15.95 4.61 -0.81
C LYS A 335 15.71 6.05 -1.26
N LYS A 336 16.65 6.94 -0.92
CA LYS A 336 16.57 8.38 -1.27
C LYS A 336 15.23 8.99 -0.84
N ASN A 337 14.42 9.50 -1.77
CA ASN A 337 13.11 10.10 -1.52
C ASN A 337 11.96 9.09 -1.43
N ALA A 338 12.21 7.83 -1.79
CA ALA A 338 11.19 6.80 -1.93
C ALA A 338 11.14 5.91 -0.68
N GLU A 339 9.97 5.87 -0.04
CA GLU A 339 9.69 5.10 1.17
C GLU A 339 8.33 4.42 1.05
N ILE A 340 8.27 3.14 1.45
CA ILE A 340 7.01 2.44 1.71
C ILE A 340 7.17 1.63 2.99
N VAL A 341 6.19 1.76 3.88
CA VAL A 341 5.99 0.87 5.01
C VAL A 341 4.79 -0.02 4.70
N ILE A 342 4.97 -1.33 4.80
CA ILE A 342 3.92 -2.33 4.61
C ILE A 342 3.69 -3.03 5.94
N GLU A 343 2.48 -2.91 6.47
CA GLU A 343 2.09 -3.59 7.69
C GLU A 343 1.13 -4.73 7.38
N LYS A 344 1.47 -5.90 7.88
CA LYS A 344 0.64 -7.09 7.72
C LYS A 344 -0.33 -7.18 8.87
N VAL A 345 -1.62 -7.15 8.54
CA VAL A 345 -2.69 -7.35 9.51
C VAL A 345 -3.27 -8.74 9.31
N ALA A 346 -3.68 -9.38 10.41
CA ALA A 346 -4.40 -10.62 10.32
C ALA A 346 -5.67 -10.41 9.49
N PRO A 347 -6.08 -11.37 8.65
CA PRO A 347 -7.38 -11.28 7.99
C PRO A 347 -8.44 -11.01 9.06
N PRO A 348 -9.36 -10.05 8.85
CA PRO A 348 -10.50 -9.93 9.72
C PRO A 348 -11.15 -11.30 9.80
N VAL A 349 -11.46 -11.76 11.02
CA VAL A 349 -12.27 -12.95 11.24
C VAL A 349 -13.64 -12.62 10.65
N ASN A 350 -13.79 -12.88 9.36
CA ASN A 350 -15.01 -12.67 8.63
C ASN A 350 -15.97 -13.79 9.04
N ASP A 351 -16.60 -13.64 10.21
CA ASP A 351 -17.80 -14.38 10.62
C ASP A 351 -19.00 -13.92 9.77
N TYR A 352 -18.84 -13.84 8.44
CA TYR A 352 -19.99 -13.72 7.57
C TYR A 352 -20.64 -15.10 7.52
N SER A 353 -21.87 -15.18 8.04
CA SER A 353 -22.73 -16.33 7.84
C SER A 353 -22.91 -16.54 6.33
N VAL A 354 -22.22 -17.55 5.78
CA VAL A 354 -22.37 -17.95 4.39
C VAL A 354 -23.81 -18.41 4.20
N ILE A 355 -24.63 -17.59 3.56
CA ILE A 355 -26.00 -17.98 3.21
C ILE A 355 -25.89 -18.97 2.05
N ALA A 356 -26.05 -20.26 2.33
CA ALA A 356 -26.11 -21.30 1.30
C ALA A 356 -27.48 -21.23 0.59
N PRO A 357 -27.55 -20.82 -0.68
CA PRO A 357 -28.82 -20.67 -1.37
C PRO A 357 -29.44 -22.05 -1.66
N SER A 358 -30.75 -22.20 -1.42
CA SER A 358 -31.46 -23.44 -1.76
C SER A 358 -31.59 -23.60 -3.28
N LYS A 359 -31.46 -24.83 -3.80
CA LYS A 359 -31.68 -25.12 -5.23
C LYS A 359 -32.89 -26.03 -5.40
N SER A 360 -33.77 -25.73 -6.35
CA SER A 360 -34.94 -26.55 -6.68
C SER A 360 -35.16 -26.67 -8.20
N LEU A 361 -35.71 -27.80 -8.64
CA LEU A 361 -36.06 -28.07 -10.04
C LEU A 361 -37.57 -28.18 -10.18
N VAL A 362 -38.18 -27.37 -11.05
CA VAL A 362 -39.62 -27.39 -11.33
C VAL A 362 -39.90 -27.05 -12.79
N SER A 363 -40.97 -27.60 -13.37
CA SER A 363 -41.47 -27.21 -14.70
C SER A 363 -42.38 -25.98 -14.63
N THR A 364 -43.17 -25.89 -13.56
CA THR A 364 -44.08 -24.78 -13.27
C THR A 364 -43.85 -24.32 -11.84
N PHE A 365 -43.68 -23.01 -11.66
CA PHE A 365 -43.47 -22.39 -10.36
C PHE A 365 -44.57 -21.37 -10.08
N THR A 366 -45.26 -21.55 -8.95
CA THR A 366 -46.19 -20.54 -8.41
C THR A 366 -45.46 -19.71 -7.38
N VAL A 367 -45.40 -18.39 -7.59
CA VAL A 367 -44.63 -17.47 -6.75
C VAL A 367 -45.31 -17.32 -5.38
N PRO A 368 -44.65 -17.76 -4.28
CA PRO A 368 -45.18 -17.61 -2.93
C PRO A 368 -44.99 -16.17 -2.41
N ASP A 369 -45.76 -15.79 -1.39
CA ASP A 369 -45.70 -14.47 -0.73
C ASP A 369 -44.65 -14.42 0.40
N ASP A 370 -43.50 -15.06 0.20
CA ASP A 370 -42.46 -15.20 1.25
C ASP A 370 -41.13 -14.52 0.88
N GLY A 371 -41.09 -13.75 -0.21
CA GLY A 371 -39.89 -13.06 -0.65
C GLY A 371 -40.04 -12.36 -1.99
N ILE A 372 -38.91 -11.83 -2.46
CA ILE A 372 -38.83 -11.17 -3.77
C ILE A 372 -38.25 -12.15 -4.78
N TYR A 373 -38.95 -12.34 -5.89
CA TYR A 373 -38.58 -13.28 -6.94
C TYR A 373 -38.33 -12.55 -8.26
N TYR A 374 -37.27 -12.92 -8.95
CA TYR A 374 -36.95 -12.41 -10.29
C TYR A 374 -36.78 -13.56 -11.27
N LEU A 375 -37.41 -13.42 -12.44
CA LEU A 375 -37.23 -14.30 -13.58
C LEU A 375 -36.09 -13.80 -14.45
N PHE A 376 -35.13 -14.67 -14.72
CA PHE A 376 -34.04 -14.48 -15.65
C PHE A 376 -34.33 -15.29 -16.90
N ASN A 377 -34.33 -14.65 -18.07
CA ASN A 377 -34.47 -15.31 -19.36
C ASN A 377 -33.72 -14.51 -20.45
N HIS A 378 -33.81 -14.95 -21.71
CA HIS A 378 -33.18 -14.28 -22.86
C HIS A 378 -33.66 -12.84 -23.09
N SER A 379 -34.84 -12.47 -22.59
CA SER A 379 -35.38 -11.11 -22.69
C SER A 379 -34.90 -10.21 -21.55
N GLY A 380 -34.12 -10.72 -20.59
CA GLY A 380 -33.56 -9.99 -19.47
C GLY A 380 -34.09 -10.46 -18.12
N VAL A 381 -34.20 -9.52 -17.18
CA VAL A 381 -34.60 -9.79 -15.79
C VAL A 381 -35.92 -9.08 -15.50
N SER A 382 -36.91 -9.84 -15.05
CA SER A 382 -38.25 -9.32 -14.74
C SER A 382 -38.66 -9.68 -13.31
N PRO A 383 -39.21 -8.74 -12.54
CA PRO A 383 -39.78 -9.05 -11.22
C PRO A 383 -41.02 -9.93 -11.37
N LEU A 384 -41.20 -10.86 -10.43
CA LEU A 384 -42.37 -11.73 -10.36
C LEU A 384 -43.32 -11.27 -9.25
N THR A 385 -44.61 -11.40 -9.48
CA THR A 385 -45.67 -11.01 -8.54
C THR A 385 -46.19 -12.21 -7.75
N ASN A 386 -46.65 -11.97 -6.52
CA ASN A 386 -47.17 -13.01 -5.65
C ASN A 386 -48.39 -13.70 -6.30
N GLY A 387 -48.42 -15.03 -6.25
CA GLY A 387 -49.46 -15.85 -6.88
C GLY A 387 -49.30 -16.02 -8.40
N GLN A 388 -48.31 -15.39 -9.03
CA GLN A 388 -48.03 -15.56 -10.45
C GLN A 388 -47.55 -16.99 -10.75
N VAL A 389 -48.12 -17.61 -11.77
CA VAL A 389 -47.69 -18.92 -12.27
C VAL A 389 -46.72 -18.70 -13.43
N VAL A 390 -45.52 -19.25 -13.31
CA VAL A 390 -44.44 -19.11 -14.29
C VAL A 390 -44.04 -20.49 -14.81
N PHE A 391 -44.00 -20.63 -16.13
CA PHE A 391 -43.48 -21.82 -16.80
C PHE A 391 -42.00 -21.61 -17.11
N LEU A 392 -41.15 -22.52 -16.61
CA LEU A 392 -39.71 -22.44 -16.81
C LEU A 392 -39.33 -23.14 -18.11
N THR A 393 -38.54 -22.46 -18.93
CA THR A 393 -37.92 -23.01 -20.14
C THR A 393 -36.46 -23.36 -19.83
N PRO A 394 -35.78 -24.18 -20.65
CA PRO A 394 -34.39 -24.59 -20.41
C PRO A 394 -33.39 -23.43 -20.18
N ASN A 395 -33.70 -22.25 -20.72
CA ASN A 395 -32.87 -21.05 -20.63
C ASN A 395 -33.43 -20.01 -19.66
N SER A 396 -34.39 -20.38 -18.80
CA SER A 396 -34.90 -19.50 -17.76
C SER A 396 -34.56 -20.02 -16.37
N SER A 397 -34.43 -19.10 -15.42
CA SER A 397 -34.28 -19.43 -14.01
C SER A 397 -34.93 -18.37 -13.16
N ILE A 398 -35.36 -18.73 -11.96
CA ILE A 398 -35.89 -17.78 -10.99
C ILE A 398 -34.91 -17.69 -9.83
N VAL A 399 -34.62 -16.47 -9.40
CA VAL A 399 -33.79 -16.21 -8.22
C VAL A 399 -34.65 -15.56 -7.15
N ARG A 400 -34.62 -16.14 -5.95
CA ARG A 400 -35.26 -15.61 -4.75
C ARG A 400 -34.26 -14.77 -3.98
N TYR A 401 -34.69 -13.58 -3.58
CA TYR A 401 -33.92 -12.68 -2.73
C TYR A 401 -34.58 -12.47 -1.37
N LYS A 402 -33.73 -12.35 -0.34
CA LYS A 402 -34.12 -11.89 1.01
C LYS A 402 -33.06 -10.89 1.47
N PHE A 403 -33.50 -9.68 1.85
CA PHE A 403 -32.59 -8.57 2.21
C PHE A 403 -31.51 -8.28 1.16
N ASN A 404 -31.87 -8.34 -0.14
CA ASN A 404 -30.95 -8.17 -1.29
C ASN A 404 -29.88 -9.26 -1.46
N TYR A 405 -29.92 -10.35 -0.71
CA TYR A 405 -29.07 -11.51 -0.92
C TYR A 405 -29.82 -12.64 -1.65
N PRO A 406 -29.21 -13.32 -2.63
CA PRO A 406 -29.79 -14.48 -3.26
C PRO A 406 -29.84 -15.64 -2.27
N VAL A 407 -31.04 -16.10 -1.95
CA VAL A 407 -31.27 -17.18 -0.97
C VAL A 407 -31.83 -18.44 -1.61
N GLY A 408 -32.21 -18.39 -2.89
CA GLY A 408 -32.64 -19.58 -3.62
C GLY A 408 -32.62 -19.43 -5.13
N TYR A 409 -32.37 -20.56 -5.80
CA TYR A 409 -32.39 -20.70 -7.25
C TYR A 409 -33.37 -21.79 -7.66
N ILE A 410 -34.27 -21.44 -8.59
CA ILE A 410 -35.23 -22.36 -9.16
C ILE A 410 -34.91 -22.52 -10.65
N TYR A 411 -34.64 -23.76 -11.07
CA TYR A 411 -34.31 -24.09 -12.45
C TYR A 411 -35.41 -24.96 -13.09
N PRO A 412 -35.53 -24.94 -14.43
CA PRO A 412 -36.39 -25.85 -15.16
C PRO A 412 -36.01 -27.31 -14.85
N CYS A 413 -37.02 -28.15 -14.68
CA CYS A 413 -36.80 -29.59 -14.78
C CYS A 413 -36.45 -29.90 -16.24
N LEU A 414 -35.25 -30.45 -16.49
CA LEU A 414 -34.90 -30.95 -17.81
C LEU A 414 -35.89 -32.06 -18.16
N GLN A 415 -36.68 -31.86 -19.22
CA GLN A 415 -37.49 -32.95 -19.76
C GLN A 415 -36.53 -34.03 -20.25
N LYS A 416 -36.81 -35.28 -19.88
CA LYS A 416 -36.07 -36.43 -20.37
C LYS A 416 -36.26 -36.47 -21.89
N GLU A 417 -35.18 -36.44 -22.65
CA GLU A 417 -35.25 -36.63 -24.10
C GLU A 417 -35.90 -37.99 -24.38
N LEU A 418 -36.95 -37.99 -25.20
CA LEU A 418 -37.61 -39.22 -25.65
C LEU A 418 -36.64 -39.94 -26.59
N THR A 419 -36.46 -41.25 -26.40
CA THR A 419 -35.53 -42.05 -27.22
C THR A 419 -36.19 -43.34 -27.67
N GLY A 420 -35.91 -43.79 -28.89
CA GLY A 420 -36.35 -45.08 -29.40
C GLY A 420 -37.88 -45.16 -29.58
N GLU A 421 -38.53 -46.09 -28.87
CA GLU A 421 -39.97 -46.39 -29.06
C GLU A 421 -40.89 -45.25 -28.63
N GLU A 422 -40.59 -44.57 -27.52
CA GLU A 422 -41.37 -43.43 -27.03
C GLU A 422 -41.33 -42.26 -28.03
N LEU A 423 -40.17 -42.01 -28.65
CA LEU A 423 -40.00 -40.98 -29.68
C LEU A 423 -40.75 -41.35 -30.97
N LEU A 424 -40.68 -42.62 -31.39
CA LEU A 424 -41.40 -43.11 -32.56
C LEU A 424 -42.91 -42.96 -32.40
N GLU A 425 -43.45 -43.33 -31.24
CA GLU A 425 -44.88 -43.21 -30.94
C GLU A 425 -45.33 -41.74 -30.92
N ASP A 426 -44.56 -40.85 -30.29
CA ASP A 426 -44.84 -39.42 -30.22
C ASP A 426 -44.92 -38.79 -31.63
N ILE A 427 -43.93 -39.08 -32.49
CA ILE A 427 -43.92 -38.60 -33.88
C ILE A 427 -45.15 -39.09 -34.64
N LEU A 428 -45.54 -40.35 -34.48
CA LEU A 428 -46.70 -40.92 -35.19
C LEU A 428 -48.04 -40.37 -34.67
N VAL A 429 -48.14 -40.01 -33.40
CA VAL A 429 -49.34 -39.40 -32.81
C VAL A 429 -49.51 -37.96 -33.29
N HIS A 430 -48.43 -37.17 -33.29
CA HIS A 430 -48.47 -35.73 -33.54
C HIS A 430 -48.25 -35.34 -35.01
N TYR A 431 -47.58 -36.18 -35.80
CA TYR A 431 -47.31 -35.92 -37.22
C TYR A 431 -47.96 -37.00 -38.10
N LYS A 432 -49.12 -36.71 -38.69
CA LYS A 432 -49.92 -37.70 -39.44
C LYS A 432 -49.62 -37.77 -40.95
N ARG A 433 -48.70 -36.94 -41.46
CA ARG A 433 -48.37 -36.91 -42.89
C ARG A 433 -47.49 -38.11 -43.25
N MET A 434 -47.80 -38.73 -44.38
CA MET A 434 -47.11 -39.89 -44.92
C MET A 434 -46.60 -39.60 -46.34
N GLU A 435 -45.47 -40.18 -46.71
CA GLU A 435 -44.84 -40.09 -48.02
C GLU A 435 -44.61 -41.49 -48.60
N ALA A 436 -44.34 -41.58 -49.91
CA ALA A 436 -44.08 -42.86 -50.57
C ALA A 436 -42.81 -43.50 -50.01
N PHE A 437 -42.90 -44.79 -49.67
CA PHE A 437 -41.78 -45.52 -49.09
C PHE A 437 -40.74 -45.90 -50.16
N ASP A 438 -39.49 -45.51 -49.94
CA ASP A 438 -38.33 -45.91 -50.76
C ASP A 438 -37.37 -46.80 -49.97
N SER A 439 -37.32 -48.07 -50.33
CA SER A 439 -36.48 -49.08 -49.68
C SER A 439 -34.98 -48.85 -49.85
N THR A 440 -34.54 -48.10 -50.87
CA THR A 440 -33.12 -47.93 -51.18
C THR A 440 -32.39 -47.12 -50.11
N ARG A 441 -33.11 -46.21 -49.43
CA ARG A 441 -32.60 -45.30 -48.41
C ARG A 441 -32.14 -45.99 -47.11
N PHE A 442 -32.74 -47.12 -46.77
CA PHE A 442 -32.50 -47.81 -45.50
C PHE A 442 -31.52 -48.98 -45.63
N SER A 443 -31.08 -49.30 -46.84
CA SER A 443 -30.27 -50.50 -47.15
C SER A 443 -28.87 -50.52 -46.52
N LYS A 444 -28.37 -49.37 -46.08
CA LYS A 444 -27.02 -49.20 -45.50
C LYS A 444 -27.01 -48.86 -44.00
N LEU A 445 -28.17 -48.70 -43.38
CA LEU A 445 -28.29 -48.26 -41.99
C LEU A 445 -28.36 -49.47 -41.04
N VAL A 446 -27.69 -49.37 -39.89
CA VAL A 446 -27.83 -50.34 -38.80
C VAL A 446 -29.05 -49.93 -37.97
N LEU A 447 -30.16 -50.65 -38.16
CA LEU A 447 -31.45 -50.26 -37.58
C LEU A 447 -31.64 -50.87 -36.19
N SER A 448 -32.20 -50.09 -35.27
CA SER A 448 -32.70 -50.62 -33.99
C SER A 448 -33.84 -51.62 -34.23
N LYS A 449 -34.12 -52.50 -33.25
CA LYS A 449 -35.22 -53.48 -33.35
C LYS A 449 -36.58 -52.80 -33.57
N THR A 450 -36.79 -51.64 -32.95
CA THR A 450 -38.02 -50.85 -33.05
C THR A 450 -38.14 -50.23 -34.44
N THR A 451 -37.05 -49.64 -34.94
CA THR A 451 -36.98 -49.05 -36.27
C THR A 451 -37.17 -50.10 -37.38
N SER A 452 -36.63 -51.31 -37.21
CA SER A 452 -36.80 -52.41 -38.18
C SER A 452 -38.25 -52.84 -38.31
N LYS A 453 -38.98 -53.00 -37.19
CA LYS A 453 -40.41 -53.33 -37.19
C LYS A 453 -41.25 -52.26 -37.90
N TYR A 454 -40.93 -50.99 -37.68
CA TYR A 454 -41.62 -49.89 -38.34
C TYR A 454 -41.38 -49.87 -39.85
N ILE A 455 -40.13 -50.05 -40.29
CA ILE A 455 -39.79 -50.12 -41.72
C ILE A 455 -40.46 -51.32 -42.40
N GLU A 456 -40.56 -52.47 -41.75
CA GLU A 456 -41.30 -53.63 -42.27
C GLU A 456 -42.79 -53.31 -42.48
N LYS A 457 -43.40 -52.60 -41.53
CA LYS A 457 -44.78 -52.12 -41.67
C LYS A 457 -44.92 -51.14 -42.85
N CYS A 458 -43.98 -50.21 -43.01
CA CYS A 458 -43.95 -49.25 -44.13
C CYS A 458 -43.75 -49.92 -45.49
N LYS A 459 -42.98 -51.02 -45.57
CA LYS A 459 -42.83 -51.83 -46.79
C LYS A 459 -44.17 -52.41 -47.24
N ILE A 460 -45.01 -52.83 -46.28
CA ILE A 460 -46.33 -53.40 -46.56
C ILE A 460 -47.32 -52.31 -46.96
N THR A 461 -47.30 -51.16 -46.27
CA THR A 461 -48.24 -50.05 -46.53
C THR A 461 -47.82 -49.12 -47.68
N GLY A 462 -46.61 -49.28 -48.21
CA GLY A 462 -46.04 -48.44 -49.27
C GLY A 462 -45.80 -46.98 -48.86
N SER A 463 -45.88 -46.68 -47.56
CA SER A 463 -45.86 -45.30 -47.05
C SER A 463 -45.09 -45.17 -45.73
N ILE A 464 -44.40 -44.06 -45.55
CA ILE A 464 -43.58 -43.75 -44.37
C ILE A 464 -43.78 -42.31 -43.91
N ASN A 465 -43.76 -42.10 -42.59
CA ASN A 465 -43.73 -40.76 -42.02
C ASN A 465 -42.35 -40.11 -42.29
N PRO A 466 -42.29 -38.93 -42.94
CA PRO A 466 -41.03 -38.31 -43.34
C PRO A 466 -40.19 -37.83 -42.15
N VAL A 467 -40.83 -37.48 -41.03
CA VAL A 467 -40.11 -37.13 -39.79
C VAL A 467 -39.46 -38.38 -39.22
N VAL A 468 -40.20 -39.49 -39.12
CA VAL A 468 -39.60 -40.77 -38.68
C VAL A 468 -38.45 -41.18 -39.61
N MET A 469 -38.59 -41.00 -40.92
CA MET A 469 -37.51 -41.25 -41.88
C MET A 469 -36.25 -40.42 -41.58
N GLN A 470 -36.40 -39.13 -41.32
CA GLN A 470 -35.27 -38.25 -40.98
C GLN A 470 -34.57 -38.69 -39.69
N PHE A 471 -35.32 -39.00 -38.63
CA PHE A 471 -34.74 -39.46 -37.36
C PHE A 471 -34.03 -40.81 -37.48
N ILE A 472 -34.48 -41.69 -38.39
CA ILE A 472 -33.80 -42.94 -38.72
C ILE A 472 -32.49 -42.68 -39.48
N GLU A 473 -32.49 -41.76 -40.45
CA GLU A 473 -31.29 -41.37 -41.22
C GLU A 473 -30.23 -40.70 -40.32
N GLU A 474 -30.66 -39.93 -39.31
CA GLU A 474 -29.80 -39.27 -38.33
C GLU A 474 -29.32 -40.19 -37.18
N GLY A 475 -29.79 -41.44 -37.14
CA GLY A 475 -29.40 -42.42 -36.11
C GLY A 475 -29.96 -42.14 -34.72
N GLN A 476 -31.06 -41.39 -34.62
CA GLN A 476 -31.70 -40.98 -33.37
C GLN A 476 -32.84 -41.93 -32.92
N LEU A 477 -33.13 -42.99 -33.69
CA LEU A 477 -34.20 -43.99 -33.48
C LEU A 477 -33.75 -45.46 -33.49
#